data_AF-A0A8T4DB12-F1
#
_entry.id   AF-A0A8T4DB12-F1
#
_cell.length_a   1.000
_cell.length_b   1.000
_cell.length_c   1.000
_cell.angle_alpha   90.00
_cell.angle_beta   90.00
_cell.angle_gamma   90.00
#
_symmetry.space_group_name_H-M   'P 1'
#
loop_
_entity.id
_entity.type
_entity.pdbx_description
1 polymer ?
#
loop_
_entity_poly.entity_id
_entity_poly.type
_entity_poly.pdbx_seq_one_letter_code
_entity_poly.pdbx_strand_id
1 'polypeptide(L)'
;MKEAMFYERLEGDAVRCHLCPHACKIKESRRGICGVRENQEGILYSLVYGTVVAEAIDPIEKKPLFQFYPGSTAYSLATVGCNFRCKNCQNYDISQMP
;
A
#
# COMPACT_ATOMS: atom_id res chain seq x y z
N MET A 1 -4.98 -8.56 -10.08
CA MET A 1 -3.56 -8.19 -10.28
C MET A 1 -3.50 -7.08 -11.32
N LYS A 2 -2.66 -6.06 -11.15
CA LYS A 2 -2.51 -4.93 -12.08
C LYS A 2 -1.06 -4.48 -12.12
N GLU A 3 -0.50 -4.17 -13.29
CA GLU A 3 0.86 -3.62 -13.37
C GLU A 3 0.96 -2.35 -12.51
N ALA A 4 2.06 -2.25 -11.76
CA ALA A 4 2.35 -1.14 -10.88
C ALA A 4 3.00 0.01 -11.66
N MET A 5 2.72 1.24 -11.25
CA MET A 5 3.34 2.42 -11.85
C MET A 5 4.67 2.73 -11.15
N PHE A 6 5.49 3.58 -11.77
CA PHE A 6 6.69 4.18 -11.17
C PHE A 6 7.73 3.15 -10.70
N TYR A 7 8.22 2.32 -11.61
CA TYR A 7 9.36 1.44 -11.41
C TYR A 7 10.29 1.45 -12.62
N GLU A 8 11.55 1.13 -12.40
CA GLU A 8 12.56 0.97 -13.46
C GLU A 8 12.89 -0.52 -13.62
N ARG A 9 13.03 -0.99 -14.86
CA ARG A 9 13.57 -2.31 -15.15
C ARG A 9 15.09 -2.27 -15.06
N LEU A 10 15.67 -3.29 -14.45
CA LEU A 10 17.11 -3.45 -14.27
C LEU A 10 17.57 -4.74 -14.98
N GLU A 11 18.88 -4.92 -15.08
CA GLU A 11 19.46 -6.16 -15.60
C GLU A 11 19.06 -7.40 -14.77
N GLY A 12 18.91 -8.54 -15.46
CA GLY A 12 18.57 -9.83 -14.85
C GLY A 12 17.16 -9.87 -14.26
N ASP A 13 16.19 -9.29 -14.97
CA ASP A 13 14.76 -9.22 -14.61
C ASP A 13 14.48 -8.61 -13.24
N ALA A 14 15.42 -7.87 -12.65
CA ALA A 14 15.17 -7.13 -11.43
C ALA A 14 14.45 -5.80 -11.73
N VAL A 15 13.77 -5.26 -10.73
CA VAL A 15 13.13 -3.94 -10.82
C VAL A 15 13.48 -3.05 -9.64
N ARG A 16 13.49 -1.72 -9.87
CA ARG A 16 13.56 -0.71 -8.81
C ARG A 16 12.19 -0.06 -8.66
N CYS A 17 11.54 -0.23 -7.51
CA CYS A 17 10.22 0.36 -7.25
C CYS A 17 10.34 1.74 -6.61
N HIS A 18 9.67 2.76 -7.16
CA HIS A 18 9.69 4.15 -6.65
C HIS A 18 8.33 4.61 -6.08
N LEU A 19 7.38 3.69 -5.85
CA LEU A 19 6.06 4.00 -5.30
C LEU A 19 6.09 4.50 -3.84
N CYS A 20 7.20 4.31 -3.14
CA CYS A 20 7.39 4.83 -1.80
C CYS A 20 8.87 5.13 -1.55
N PRO A 21 9.22 5.85 -0.47
CA PRO A 21 10.59 6.26 -0.19
C PRO A 21 11.61 5.12 0.02
N HIS A 22 11.15 3.88 0.22
CA HIS A 22 12.05 2.73 0.42
C HIS A 22 12.83 2.30 -0.82
N ALA A 23 12.41 2.71 -2.02
CA ALA A 23 13.13 2.46 -3.27
C ALA A 23 13.60 1.00 -3.48
N CYS A 24 12.73 0.02 -3.17
CA CYS A 24 13.10 -1.39 -3.11
C CYS A 24 13.67 -1.88 -4.45
N LYS A 25 14.82 -2.57 -4.42
CA LYS A 25 15.28 -3.42 -5.52
C LYS A 25 14.66 -4.80 -5.36
N ILE A 26 13.80 -5.20 -6.29
CA ILE A 26 13.03 -6.43 -6.22
C ILE A 26 13.52 -7.36 -7.32
N LYS A 27 14.09 -8.52 -6.95
CA LYS A 27 14.53 -9.54 -7.90
C LYS A 27 13.33 -10.27 -8.50
N GLU A 28 13.57 -11.03 -9.57
CA GLU A 28 12.56 -11.88 -10.18
C GLU A 28 11.85 -12.77 -9.14
N SER A 29 10.53 -12.89 -9.26
CA SER A 29 9.66 -13.68 -8.37
C SER A 29 9.76 -13.30 -6.88
N ARG A 30 10.20 -12.08 -6.57
CA ARG A 30 10.28 -11.54 -5.19
C ARG A 30 9.30 -10.39 -4.99
N ARG A 31 9.07 -10.09 -3.71
CA ARG A 31 8.22 -8.99 -3.26
C ARG A 31 9.02 -7.85 -2.63
N GLY A 32 8.50 -6.65 -2.76
CA GLY A 32 8.95 -5.50 -1.97
C GLY A 32 8.60 -5.66 -0.50
N ILE A 33 9.13 -4.77 0.34
CA ILE A 33 8.94 -4.84 1.80
C ILE A 33 7.47 -4.71 2.25
N CYS A 34 6.61 -4.17 1.38
CA CYS A 34 5.18 -4.05 1.61
C CYS A 34 4.41 -5.36 1.41
N GLY A 35 5.05 -6.43 0.90
CA GLY A 35 4.40 -7.73 0.66
C GLY A 35 3.43 -7.76 -0.53
N VAL A 36 3.00 -6.61 -1.04
CA VAL A 36 1.93 -6.51 -2.06
C VAL A 36 2.41 -6.08 -3.45
N ARG A 37 3.71 -5.83 -3.59
CA ARG A 37 4.36 -5.53 -4.88
C ARG A 37 5.29 -6.67 -5.24
N GLU A 38 4.98 -7.37 -6.32
CA GLU A 38 5.74 -8.54 -6.77
C GLU A 38 6.30 -8.29 -8.16
N ASN A 39 7.55 -8.68 -8.36
CA ASN A 39 8.17 -8.65 -9.68
C ASN A 39 7.96 -10.00 -10.38
N GLN A 40 7.41 -9.97 -11.58
CA GLN A 40 7.19 -11.13 -12.44
C GLN A 40 7.73 -10.79 -13.83
N GLU A 41 8.76 -11.51 -14.25
CA GLU A 41 9.45 -11.36 -15.54
C GLU A 41 9.89 -9.92 -15.83
N GLY A 42 10.46 -9.25 -14.81
CA GLY A 42 10.88 -7.85 -14.91
C GLY A 42 9.73 -6.82 -14.97
N ILE A 43 8.49 -7.25 -14.70
CA ILE A 43 7.30 -6.40 -14.60
C ILE A 43 6.82 -6.36 -13.16
N LEU A 44 6.69 -5.16 -12.60
CA LEU A 44 6.21 -4.99 -11.23
C LEU A 44 4.68 -5.01 -11.20
N TYR A 45 4.08 -5.88 -10.39
CA TYR A 45 2.64 -6.01 -10.23
C TYR A 45 2.15 -5.64 -8.83
N SER A 46 0.93 -5.09 -8.79
CA SER A 46 0.06 -4.97 -7.62
C SER A 46 -0.68 -6.28 -7.39
N LEU A 47 -0.45 -6.90 -6.24
CA LEU A 47 -1.20 -8.09 -5.82
C LEU A 47 -2.59 -7.74 -5.25
N VAL A 48 -2.76 -6.52 -4.74
CA VAL A 48 -3.97 -6.09 -4.00
C VAL A 48 -4.83 -5.07 -4.75
N TYR A 49 -4.64 -4.93 -6.07
CA TYR A 49 -5.49 -4.02 -6.85
C TYR A 49 -6.95 -4.49 -6.84
N GLY A 50 -7.85 -3.62 -6.38
CA GLY A 50 -9.27 -3.94 -6.22
C GLY A 50 -9.59 -4.79 -4.99
N THR A 51 -8.63 -5.02 -4.09
CA THR A 51 -8.84 -5.79 -2.86
C THR A 51 -8.94 -4.87 -1.66
N VAL A 52 -10.09 -4.92 -0.98
CA VAL A 52 -10.42 -4.11 0.19
C VAL A 52 -10.30 -4.97 1.45
N VAL A 53 -9.67 -4.44 2.50
CA VAL A 53 -9.59 -5.10 3.81
C VAL A 53 -10.47 -4.41 4.86
N ALA A 54 -10.77 -3.13 4.67
CA ALA A 54 -11.70 -2.39 5.50
C ALA A 54 -12.33 -1.23 4.72
N GLU A 55 -13.61 -0.99 4.97
CA GLU A 55 -14.34 0.19 4.54
C GLU A 55 -15.26 0.69 5.66
N ALA A 56 -15.42 1.99 5.78
CA ALA A 56 -16.29 2.59 6.80
C ALA A 56 -16.76 3.99 6.42
N ILE A 57 -17.99 4.32 6.77
CA ILE A 57 -18.52 5.69 6.76
C ILE A 57 -18.60 6.14 8.22
N ASP A 58 -17.76 7.09 8.59
CA ASP A 58 -17.69 7.67 9.94
C ASP A 58 -18.01 9.17 9.90
N PRO A 59 -18.47 9.78 11.01
CA PRO A 59 -18.47 11.24 11.16
C PRO A 59 -17.07 11.83 10.97
N ILE A 60 -16.98 13.02 10.37
CA ILE A 60 -15.69 13.67 10.10
C ILE A 60 -14.91 13.97 11.39
N GLU A 61 -15.60 14.16 12.51
CA GLU A 61 -15.05 14.46 13.84
C GLU A 61 -14.19 13.32 14.40
N LYS A 62 -14.33 12.09 13.89
CA LYS A 62 -13.45 10.96 14.24
C LYS A 62 -12.06 11.10 13.60
N LYS A 63 -11.93 11.85 12.51
CA LYS A 63 -10.68 11.99 11.76
C LYS A 63 -9.80 13.07 12.42
N PRO A 64 -8.47 12.98 12.32
CA PRO A 64 -7.56 13.92 12.99
C PRO A 64 -7.46 15.26 12.22
N LEU A 65 -8.59 15.92 11.99
CA LEU A 65 -8.72 17.17 11.25
C LEU A 65 -9.48 18.20 12.10
N PHE A 66 -8.84 19.34 12.41
CA PHE A 66 -9.44 20.36 13.24
C PHE A 66 -10.39 21.26 12.45
N GLN A 67 -11.65 21.36 12.90
CA GLN A 67 -12.71 22.15 12.26
C GLN A 67 -12.87 21.92 10.75
N PHE A 68 -12.66 20.68 10.32
CA PHE A 68 -12.81 20.31 8.92
C PHE A 68 -14.23 19.81 8.65
N TYR A 69 -14.99 20.61 7.94
CA TYR A 69 -16.35 20.33 7.44
C TYR A 69 -17.33 19.71 8.46
N PRO A 70 -17.65 20.39 9.58
CA PRO A 70 -18.43 19.83 10.68
C PRO A 70 -19.79 19.24 10.30
N GLY A 71 -20.18 18.14 10.95
CA GLY A 71 -21.45 17.44 10.73
C GLY A 71 -21.50 16.59 9.46
N SER A 72 -20.41 16.53 8.69
CA SER A 72 -20.30 15.70 7.49
C SER A 72 -19.80 14.28 7.79
N THR A 73 -19.79 13.43 6.77
CA THR A 73 -19.29 12.06 6.83
C THR A 73 -18.02 11.88 5.99
N ALA A 74 -17.13 11.02 6.45
CA ALA A 74 -15.93 10.59 5.74
C ALA A 74 -16.02 9.11 5.36
N TYR A 75 -15.84 8.82 4.07
CA TYR A 75 -15.68 7.45 3.59
C TYR A 75 -14.20 7.04 3.64
N SER A 76 -13.89 5.99 4.41
CA SER A 76 -12.56 5.43 4.56
C SER A 76 -12.48 4.09 3.86
N LEU A 77 -11.41 3.87 3.08
CA LEU A 77 -11.14 2.62 2.37
C LEU A 77 -9.68 2.23 2.59
N ALA A 78 -9.41 0.95 2.86
CA ALA A 78 -8.06 0.44 3.07
C ALA A 78 -7.80 -0.89 2.35
N THR A 79 -6.52 -1.13 2.08
CA THR A 79 -5.97 -2.41 1.63
C THR A 79 -4.74 -2.77 2.48
N VAL A 80 -4.26 -4.01 2.37
CA VAL A 80 -3.10 -4.50 3.14
C VAL A 80 -1.78 -4.04 2.51
N GLY A 81 -0.67 -4.21 3.24
CA GLY A 81 0.69 -3.95 2.75
C GLY A 81 1.27 -2.58 3.11
N CYS A 82 0.91 -2.05 4.27
CA CYS A 82 1.59 -0.89 4.84
C CYS A 82 3.09 -1.19 5.01
N ASN A 83 3.92 -0.30 4.48
CA ASN A 83 5.38 -0.39 4.53
C ASN A 83 5.98 0.30 5.77
N PHE A 84 5.15 0.67 6.76
CA PHE A 84 5.56 1.20 8.05
C PHE A 84 5.40 0.16 9.15
N ARG A 85 6.25 0.26 10.18
CA ARG A 85 6.19 -0.58 11.40
C ARG A 85 5.99 0.30 12.62
N CYS A 86 4.83 0.95 12.68
CA CYS A 86 4.49 1.89 13.75
C CYS A 86 4.36 1.15 15.10
N LYS A 87 4.94 1.71 16.18
CA LYS A 87 4.87 1.11 17.53
C LYS A 87 3.44 1.02 18.07
N ASN A 88 2.60 2.02 17.78
CA ASN A 88 1.22 2.13 18.26
C ASN A 88 0.24 2.19 17.08
N CYS A 89 0.33 1.23 16.16
CA CYS A 89 -0.55 1.21 14.99
C CYS A 89 -1.99 0.89 15.42
N GLN A 90 -2.92 1.81 15.18
CA GLN A 90 -4.35 1.58 15.45
C GLN A 90 -4.97 0.52 14.52
N ASN A 91 -4.37 0.30 13.35
CA ASN A 91 -4.83 -0.66 12.36
C ASN A 91 -3.92 -1.90 12.32
N TYR A 92 -3.24 -2.25 13.42
CA TYR A 92 -2.16 -3.25 13.40
C TYR A 92 -2.63 -4.59 12.81
N ASP A 93 -3.86 -5.02 13.12
CA ASP A 93 -4.49 -6.26 12.63
C ASP A 93 -4.61 -6.37 11.09
N ILE A 94 -4.68 -5.23 10.39
CA ILE A 94 -4.89 -5.15 8.94
C ILE A 94 -3.79 -4.39 8.19
N SER A 95 -2.90 -3.71 8.92
CA SER A 95 -1.90 -2.80 8.34
C SER A 95 -0.86 -3.55 7.51
N GLN A 96 -0.45 -4.72 7.97
CA GLN A 96 0.55 -5.57 7.34
C GLN A 96 -0.16 -6.80 6.73
N MET A 97 0.58 -7.64 6.00
CA MET A 97 0.19 -8.83 5.22
C MET A 97 0.07 -8.56 3.70
N PRO A 98 0.44 -9.53 2.84
CA PRO A 98 1.00 -10.86 3.13
C PRO A 98 2.51 -10.88 3.40
#